data_AF-G2PKW7-F1
#
_entry.id   AF-G2PKW7-F1
#
_cell.length_a   1.000
_cell.length_b   1.000
_cell.length_c   1.000
_cell.angle_alpha   90.00
_cell.angle_beta   90.00
_cell.angle_gamma   90.00
#
_symmetry.space_group_name_H-M   'P 1'
#
loop_
_entity.id
_entity.type
_entity.pdbx_description
1 polymer ?
#
loop_
_entity_poly.entity_id
_entity_poly.type
_entity_poly.pdbx_seq_one_letter_code
_entity_poly.pdbx_strand_id
1 'polypeptide(L)'
;MNKTAESAWKECLIFIKDNLQPQAYKTWFEPVIPIKLENDTLTIQVPSKFFHEWIEEHYLKLLRVALIKFIGEKAKLNYQIRVDYTYSSLNITNVEKSLEYDVFISHSSEDKDSFVRPLVIELQQLGIRVWYDEFELKLGDSLRKSIDKGLINSRYGIIILSKSFFNRNWTQYELNGFVNREMNGLKVILPIWHNVTKEEVQNFSPSLADKVALNSELKDINGIANDIYTFLTKTD
;
A
#
# COMPACT_ATOMS: atom_id res chain seq x y z
N MET A 1 14.58 -1.03 -38.69
CA MET A 1 14.00 0.04 -37.84
C MET A 1 14.36 -0.30 -36.41
N ASN A 2 14.96 0.62 -35.65
CA ASN A 2 15.21 0.40 -34.23
C ASN A 2 13.86 0.35 -33.51
N LYS A 3 13.53 -0.76 -32.84
CA LYS A 3 12.32 -0.85 -32.02
C LYS A 3 12.44 0.12 -30.85
N THR A 4 11.42 0.95 -30.63
CA THR A 4 11.32 1.78 -29.42
C THR A 4 10.71 0.97 -28.28
N ALA A 5 10.85 1.45 -27.05
CA ALA A 5 10.25 0.82 -25.88
C ALA A 5 8.72 0.71 -26.00
N GLU A 6 8.07 1.75 -26.53
CA GLU A 6 6.62 1.80 -26.74
C GLU A 6 6.17 0.75 -27.76
N SER A 7 6.87 0.66 -28.89
CA SER A 7 6.51 -0.30 -29.94
C SER A 7 6.69 -1.75 -29.46
N ALA A 8 7.82 -2.07 -28.82
CA ALA A 8 8.09 -3.41 -28.29
C ALA A 8 7.11 -3.78 -27.18
N TRP A 9 6.81 -2.85 -26.26
CA TRP A 9 5.86 -3.11 -25.17
C TRP A 9 4.43 -3.27 -25.69
N LYS A 10 4.01 -2.49 -26.69
CA LYS A 10 2.69 -2.63 -27.32
C LYS A 10 2.49 -4.02 -27.93
N GLU A 11 3.51 -4.55 -28.62
CA GLU A 11 3.47 -5.92 -29.15
C GLU A 11 3.39 -6.97 -28.02
N CYS A 12 4.16 -6.78 -26.94
CA CYS A 12 4.09 -7.63 -25.76
C CYS A 12 2.68 -7.59 -25.14
N LEU A 13 2.09 -6.41 -24.97
CA LEU A 13 0.76 -6.22 -24.39
C LEU A 13 -0.34 -6.91 -25.22
N ILE A 14 -0.29 -6.82 -26.56
CA ILE A 14 -1.24 -7.52 -27.43
C ILE A 14 -1.16 -9.02 -27.18
N PHE A 15 0.05 -9.60 -27.21
CA PHE A 15 0.23 -11.02 -26.97
C PHE A 15 -0.20 -11.44 -25.56
N ILE A 16 0.13 -10.64 -24.55
CA ILE A 16 -0.23 -10.90 -23.15
C ILE A 16 -1.76 -10.85 -22.97
N LYS A 17 -2.43 -9.90 -23.61
CA LYS A 17 -3.90 -9.75 -23.57
C LYS A 17 -4.61 -10.98 -24.13
N ASP A 18 -4.10 -11.54 -25.22
CA ASP A 18 -4.68 -12.73 -25.86
C ASP A 18 -4.49 -14.01 -25.01
N ASN A 19 -3.58 -13.98 -24.03
CA ASN A 19 -3.22 -15.13 -23.19
C ASN A 19 -3.58 -14.94 -21.71
N LEU A 20 -4.33 -13.88 -21.36
CA LEU A 20 -4.73 -13.59 -19.98
C LEU A 20 -6.22 -13.32 -19.85
N GLN A 21 -6.73 -13.59 -18.64
CA GLN A 21 -8.08 -13.17 -18.26
C GLN A 21 -8.20 -11.64 -18.29
N PRO A 22 -9.32 -11.07 -18.80
CA PRO A 22 -9.46 -9.62 -18.98
C PRO A 22 -9.21 -8.80 -17.72
N GLN A 23 -9.68 -9.29 -16.56
CA GLN A 23 -9.50 -8.60 -15.28
C GLN A 23 -8.04 -8.57 -14.84
N ALA A 24 -7.30 -9.67 -15.04
CA ALA A 24 -5.88 -9.74 -14.72
C ALA A 24 -5.08 -8.77 -15.60
N TYR A 25 -5.38 -8.72 -16.90
CA TYR A 25 -4.75 -7.78 -17.83
C TYR A 25 -4.98 -6.32 -17.41
N LYS A 26 -6.25 -5.95 -17.18
CA LYS A 26 -6.65 -4.60 -16.76
C LYS A 26 -5.98 -4.17 -15.46
N THR A 27 -5.83 -5.10 -14.52
CA THR A 27 -5.24 -4.79 -13.21
C THR A 27 -3.72 -4.66 -13.28
N TRP A 28 -3.04 -5.56 -14.00
CA TRP A 28 -1.59 -5.74 -13.87
C TRP A 28 -0.77 -5.19 -15.03
N PHE A 29 -1.33 -5.08 -16.23
CA PHE A 29 -0.58 -4.72 -17.42
C PHE A 29 -1.00 -3.36 -17.99
N GLU A 30 -2.27 -2.98 -17.86
CA GLU A 30 -2.76 -1.67 -18.31
C GLU A 30 -2.07 -0.48 -17.59
N PRO A 31 -1.75 -0.55 -16.28
CA PRO A 31 -1.04 0.55 -15.59
C PRO A 31 0.47 0.60 -15.85
N VAL A 32 1.04 -0.32 -16.63
CA VAL A 32 2.49 -0.47 -16.81
C VAL A 32 2.95 0.32 -18.04
N ILE A 33 3.92 1.20 -17.82
CA ILE A 33 4.38 2.17 -18.82
C ILE A 33 5.78 1.78 -19.30
N PRO A 34 6.05 1.65 -20.61
CA PRO A 34 7.41 1.44 -21.09
C PRO A 34 8.23 2.71 -20.91
N ILE A 35 9.46 2.58 -20.41
CA ILE A 35 10.36 3.72 -20.18
C ILE A 35 11.46 3.78 -21.23
N LYS A 36 12.17 2.68 -21.44
CA LYS A 36 13.26 2.63 -22.41
C LYS A 36 13.59 1.21 -22.84
N LEU A 37 14.23 1.08 -23.99
CA LEU A 37 14.74 -0.17 -24.54
C LEU A 37 16.17 0.05 -25.03
N GLU A 38 17.13 -0.58 -24.37
CA GLU A 38 18.56 -0.46 -24.66
C GLU A 38 19.23 -1.83 -24.49
N ASN A 39 20.07 -2.26 -25.42
CA ASN A 39 20.81 -3.53 -25.34
C ASN A 39 19.90 -4.73 -24.98
N ASP A 40 18.82 -4.91 -25.73
CA ASP A 40 17.78 -5.95 -25.51
C ASP A 40 17.11 -5.89 -24.12
N THR A 41 17.33 -4.83 -23.35
CA THR A 41 16.79 -4.67 -22.01
C THR A 41 15.65 -3.67 -22.03
N LEU A 42 14.42 -4.16 -21.85
CA LEU A 42 13.24 -3.32 -21.68
C LEU A 42 13.14 -2.88 -20.22
N THR A 43 13.04 -1.58 -19.99
CA THR A 43 12.68 -1.03 -18.67
C THR A 43 11.22 -0.62 -18.70
N ILE A 44 10.43 -1.18 -17.78
CA ILE A 44 9.02 -0.82 -17.58
C ILE A 44 8.85 -0.13 -16.23
N GLN A 45 7.96 0.85 -16.19
CA GLN A 45 7.52 1.49 -14.97
C GLN A 45 6.25 0.82 -14.46
N VAL A 46 6.27 0.43 -13.19
CA VAL A 46 5.12 -0.13 -12.48
C VAL A 46 4.67 0.79 -11.34
N PRO A 47 3.38 0.81 -10.97
CA PRO A 47 2.87 1.74 -9.95
C PRO A 47 3.47 1.61 -8.55
N SER A 48 4.04 0.44 -8.19
CA SER A 48 4.54 0.18 -6.84
C SER A 48 5.45 -1.05 -6.81
N LYS A 49 6.22 -1.22 -5.73
CA LYS A 49 7.01 -2.45 -5.50
C LYS A 49 6.14 -3.70 -5.57
N PHE A 50 4.95 -3.63 -4.99
CA PHE A 50 4.00 -4.73 -5.02
C PHE A 50 3.68 -5.19 -6.46
N PHE A 51 3.44 -4.24 -7.38
CA PHE A 51 3.16 -4.60 -8.78
C PHE A 51 4.30 -5.37 -9.42
N HIS A 52 5.54 -4.97 -9.14
CA HIS A 52 6.72 -5.70 -9.58
C HIS A 52 6.72 -7.12 -9.00
N GLU A 53 6.59 -7.27 -7.68
CA GLU A 53 6.61 -8.58 -7.00
C GLU A 53 5.53 -9.53 -7.56
N TRP A 54 4.31 -9.03 -7.75
CA TRP A 54 3.21 -9.85 -8.25
C TRP A 54 3.37 -10.27 -9.72
N ILE A 55 3.83 -9.36 -10.58
CA ILE A 55 4.11 -9.67 -11.99
C ILE A 55 5.22 -10.72 -12.08
N GLU A 56 6.28 -10.59 -11.28
CA GLU A 56 7.36 -11.58 -11.20
C GLU A 56 6.87 -12.95 -10.74
N GLU A 57 6.04 -12.99 -9.69
CA GLU A 57 5.56 -14.25 -9.12
C GLU A 57 4.59 -14.98 -10.07
N HIS A 58 3.67 -14.26 -10.70
CA HIS A 58 2.53 -14.88 -11.41
C HIS A 58 2.65 -14.84 -12.93
N TYR A 59 3.33 -13.85 -13.50
CA TYR A 59 3.30 -13.59 -14.94
C TYR A 59 4.66 -13.56 -15.61
N LEU A 60 5.76 -13.72 -14.86
CA LEU A 60 7.12 -13.69 -15.39
C LEU A 60 7.33 -14.64 -16.57
N LYS A 61 6.76 -15.85 -16.51
CA LYS A 61 6.88 -16.83 -17.60
C LYS A 61 6.26 -16.31 -18.90
N LEU A 62 5.02 -15.83 -18.83
CA LEU A 62 4.31 -15.26 -19.99
C LEU A 62 5.04 -14.01 -20.52
N LEU A 63 5.50 -13.16 -19.61
CA LEU A 63 6.21 -11.94 -19.94
C LEU A 63 7.54 -12.22 -20.63
N ARG A 64 8.32 -13.21 -20.15
CA ARG A 64 9.54 -13.68 -20.81
C ARG A 64 9.28 -14.18 -22.22
N VAL A 65 8.22 -14.96 -22.44
CA VAL A 65 7.85 -15.44 -23.78
C VAL A 65 7.56 -14.26 -24.71
N ALA A 66 6.82 -13.26 -24.24
CA ALA A 66 6.54 -12.05 -25.00
C ALA A 66 7.82 -11.27 -25.34
N LEU A 67 8.68 -11.03 -24.35
CA LEU A 67 9.93 -10.29 -24.51
C LEU A 67 10.87 -10.99 -25.49
N ILE A 68 11.05 -12.31 -25.38
CA ILE A 68 11.88 -13.08 -26.31
C ILE A 68 11.33 -12.98 -27.73
N LYS A 69 10.02 -13.11 -27.89
CA LYS A 69 9.35 -13.06 -29.19
C LYS A 69 9.49 -11.71 -29.89
N PHE A 70 9.42 -10.61 -29.14
CA PHE A 70 9.34 -9.27 -29.73
C PHE A 70 10.61 -8.43 -29.60
N ILE A 71 11.51 -8.76 -28.68
CA ILE A 71 12.79 -8.05 -28.50
C ILE A 71 13.94 -8.92 -29.02
N GLY A 72 14.00 -10.18 -28.60
CA GLY A 72 14.98 -11.15 -29.07
C GLY A 72 15.41 -12.14 -27.99
N GLU A 73 16.23 -13.14 -28.35
CA GLU A 73 16.63 -14.23 -27.43
C GLU A 73 17.36 -13.75 -26.17
N LYS A 74 18.04 -12.61 -26.25
CA LYS A 74 18.78 -12.00 -25.12
C LYS A 74 17.94 -11.01 -24.32
N ALA A 75 16.63 -10.97 -24.53
CA ALA A 75 15.77 -9.99 -23.91
C ALA A 75 15.84 -10.03 -22.38
N LYS A 76 15.99 -8.85 -21.78
CA LYS A 76 15.97 -8.64 -20.34
C LYS A 76 14.86 -7.66 -19.97
N LEU A 77 14.42 -7.75 -18.72
CA LEU A 77 13.41 -6.88 -18.16
C LEU A 77 13.96 -6.21 -16.90
N ASN A 78 13.82 -4.89 -16.84
CA ASN A 78 14.05 -4.10 -15.63
C ASN A 78 12.75 -3.43 -15.21
N TYR A 79 12.57 -3.29 -13.90
CA TYR A 79 11.46 -2.55 -13.32
C TYR A 79 11.96 -1.22 -12.77
N GLN A 80 11.19 -0.18 -13.05
CA GLN A 80 11.24 1.08 -12.35
C GLN A 80 9.94 1.23 -11.57
N ILE A 81 10.02 1.38 -10.25
CA ILE A 81 8.81 1.69 -9.49
C ILE A 81 8.50 3.16 -9.75
N ARG A 82 7.23 3.46 -10.06
CA ARG A 82 6.70 4.82 -10.06
C ARG A 82 6.82 5.34 -8.63
N VAL A 83 7.93 6.00 -8.37
CA VAL A 83 8.01 6.96 -7.29
C VAL A 83 7.30 8.18 -7.88
N ASP A 84 6.13 8.55 -7.35
CA ASP A 84 5.54 9.84 -7.72
C ASP A 84 6.53 10.92 -7.25
N TYR A 85 7.41 11.33 -8.15
CA TYR A 85 8.32 12.44 -7.95
C TYR A 85 7.57 13.76 -8.16
N THR A 86 6.51 13.99 -7.39
CA THR A 86 6.32 15.34 -6.82
C THR A 86 7.39 15.62 -5.74
N TYR A 87 8.29 14.67 -5.48
CA TYR A 87 9.37 14.76 -4.50
C TYR A 87 10.80 14.96 -5.05
N SER A 88 11.11 14.90 -6.37
CA SER A 88 12.53 15.05 -6.81
C SER A 88 12.82 16.03 -7.95
N SER A 89 11.83 16.71 -8.52
CA SER A 89 12.06 17.83 -9.43
C SER A 89 11.36 19.08 -8.92
N LEU A 90 11.73 19.50 -7.72
CA LEU A 90 11.71 20.91 -7.37
C LEU A 90 13.10 21.21 -6.79
N ASN A 91 14.00 21.68 -7.66
CA ASN A 91 15.07 22.58 -7.21
C ASN A 91 14.41 23.88 -6.75
N ILE A 92 13.75 23.85 -5.60
CA ILE A 92 13.29 25.02 -4.88
C ILE A 92 13.73 24.79 -3.45
N THR A 93 14.83 25.46 -3.09
CA THR A 93 15.22 25.86 -1.73
C THR A 93 14.43 25.22 -0.58
N ASN A 94 15.06 24.31 0.17
CA ASN A 94 14.71 23.83 1.52
C ASN A 94 13.47 24.48 2.16
N VAL A 95 12.29 24.08 1.71
CA VAL A 95 11.09 24.14 2.54
C VAL A 95 10.76 22.69 2.82
N GLU A 96 11.16 22.21 4.00
CA GLU A 96 10.67 20.93 4.52
C GLU A 96 9.15 20.95 4.37
N LYS A 97 8.61 20.01 3.59
CA LYS A 97 7.16 19.85 3.51
C LYS A 97 6.70 19.41 4.90
N SER A 98 6.24 20.36 5.70
CA SER A 98 5.61 20.07 6.98
C SER A 98 4.39 19.23 6.70
N LEU A 99 4.43 17.94 7.05
CA LEU A 99 3.24 17.10 7.00
C LEU A 99 2.17 17.75 7.89
N GLU A 100 0.95 17.79 7.38
CA GLU A 100 -0.17 18.44 8.06
C GLU A 100 -0.55 17.67 9.34
N TYR A 101 -0.42 16.33 9.29
CA TYR A 101 -0.76 15.43 10.37
C TYR A 101 0.41 14.52 10.75
N ASP A 102 0.44 14.11 12.00
CA ASP A 102 1.38 13.11 12.49
C ASP A 102 0.87 11.70 12.15
N VAL A 103 -0.44 11.48 12.32
CA VAL A 103 -1.09 10.20 12.02
C VAL A 103 -2.41 10.39 11.27
N PHE A 104 -2.73 9.45 10.38
CA PHE A 104 -4.11 9.23 9.97
C PHE A 104 -4.68 7.95 10.59
N ILE A 105 -6.00 7.88 10.79
CA ILE A 105 -6.68 6.70 11.33
C ILE A 105 -7.70 6.16 10.33
N SER A 106 -7.40 5.02 9.71
CA SER A 106 -8.38 4.28 8.90
C SER A 106 -9.20 3.35 9.78
N HIS A 107 -10.53 3.44 9.65
CA HIS A 107 -11.45 2.70 10.49
C HIS A 107 -12.75 2.40 9.75
N SER A 108 -13.54 1.45 10.27
CA SER A 108 -14.91 1.25 9.81
C SER A 108 -15.80 2.32 10.42
N SER A 109 -16.77 2.85 9.65
CA SER A 109 -17.72 3.86 10.12
C SER A 109 -18.44 3.47 11.43
N GLU A 110 -18.67 2.18 11.62
CA GLU A 110 -19.31 1.57 12.79
C GLU A 110 -18.49 1.74 14.09
N ASP A 111 -17.17 1.89 13.98
CA ASP A 111 -16.26 2.03 15.13
C ASP A 111 -15.97 3.50 15.47
N LYS A 112 -16.52 4.44 14.68
CA LYS A 112 -16.18 5.86 14.73
C LYS A 112 -16.45 6.48 16.10
N ASP A 113 -17.69 6.38 16.57
CA ASP A 113 -18.10 7.06 17.79
C ASP A 113 -17.76 6.28 19.06
N SER A 114 -17.73 4.94 18.98
CA SER A 114 -17.49 4.06 20.11
C SER A 114 -16.00 3.97 20.51
N PHE A 115 -15.08 4.10 19.55
CA PHE A 115 -13.66 3.88 19.80
C PHE A 115 -12.76 4.95 19.16
N VAL A 116 -12.95 5.24 17.87
CA VAL A 116 -12.01 6.10 17.12
C VAL A 116 -12.04 7.54 17.63
N ARG A 117 -13.23 8.13 17.80
CA ARG A 117 -13.37 9.50 18.29
C ARG A 117 -12.80 9.68 19.71
N PRO A 118 -13.10 8.80 20.69
CA PRO A 118 -12.41 8.82 21.98
C PRO A 118 -10.88 8.74 21.86
N LEU A 119 -10.35 7.84 21.02
CA LEU A 119 -8.91 7.71 20.82
C LEU A 119 -8.29 8.97 20.19
N VAL A 120 -8.96 9.56 19.20
CA VAL A 120 -8.53 10.82 18.57
C VAL A 120 -8.43 11.94 19.62
N ILE A 121 -9.41 12.05 20.51
CA ILE A 121 -9.42 13.08 21.56
C ILE A 121 -8.19 12.90 22.48
N GLU A 122 -7.91 11.68 22.93
CA GLU A 122 -6.74 11.40 23.78
C GLU A 122 -5.42 11.68 23.06
N LEU A 123 -5.29 11.27 21.78
CA LEU A 123 -4.10 11.56 20.97
C LEU A 123 -3.89 13.08 20.78
N GLN A 124 -4.96 13.83 20.53
CA GLN A 124 -4.90 15.29 20.39
C GLN A 124 -4.52 15.98 21.70
N GLN A 125 -4.99 15.47 22.85
CA GLN A 125 -4.57 15.97 24.17
C GLN A 125 -3.07 15.74 24.43
N LEU A 126 -2.49 14.68 23.85
CA LEU A 126 -1.05 14.42 23.85
C LEU A 126 -0.28 15.24 22.79
N GLY A 127 -0.96 16.14 22.07
CA GLY A 127 -0.35 17.02 21.07
C GLY A 127 -0.14 16.38 19.69
N ILE A 128 -0.70 15.21 19.45
CA ILE A 128 -0.59 14.51 18.16
C ILE A 128 -1.64 15.07 17.20
N ARG A 129 -1.21 15.48 16.00
CA ARG A 129 -2.12 15.93 14.93
C ARG A 129 -2.69 14.73 14.20
N VAL A 130 -4.01 14.54 14.30
CA VAL A 130 -4.71 13.36 13.79
C VAL A 130 -5.70 13.72 12.68
N TRP A 131 -5.71 12.94 11.61
CA TRP A 131 -6.73 13.01 10.55
C TRP A 131 -7.50 11.68 10.42
N TYR A 132 -8.83 11.69 10.51
CA TYR A 132 -9.58 10.43 10.56
C TYR A 132 -10.93 10.43 9.81
N ASP A 133 -11.68 11.53 9.77
CA ASP A 133 -13.02 11.56 9.16
C ASP A 133 -13.04 11.13 7.67
N GLU A 134 -12.02 11.50 6.90
CA GLU A 134 -11.93 11.12 5.47
C GLU A 134 -11.47 9.67 5.22
N PHE A 135 -11.15 8.92 6.28
CA PHE A 135 -10.67 7.53 6.22
C PHE A 135 -11.65 6.52 6.82
N GLU A 136 -12.92 6.91 6.91
CA GLU A 136 -14.03 5.98 7.08
C GLU A 136 -14.14 5.07 5.87
N LEU A 137 -13.98 3.77 6.11
CA LEU A 137 -14.14 2.75 5.09
C LEU A 137 -15.64 2.45 4.91
N LYS A 138 -16.08 2.20 3.68
CA LYS A 138 -17.42 1.74 3.28
C LYS A 138 -17.33 0.45 2.47
N LEU A 139 -18.45 -0.24 2.30
CA LEU A 139 -18.48 -1.49 1.53
C LEU A 139 -18.05 -1.22 0.08
N GLY A 140 -17.07 -2.02 -0.40
CA GLY A 140 -16.50 -1.88 -1.75
C GLY A 140 -15.32 -0.91 -1.84
N ASP A 141 -14.95 -0.22 -0.76
CA ASP A 141 -13.74 0.60 -0.73
C ASP A 141 -12.48 -0.27 -0.82
N SER A 142 -11.37 0.33 -1.24
CA SER A 142 -10.07 -0.33 -1.25
C SER A 142 -9.21 0.18 -0.09
N LEU A 143 -8.81 -0.75 0.80
CA LEU A 143 -7.95 -0.47 1.94
C LEU A 143 -6.64 0.18 1.49
N ARG A 144 -6.08 -0.33 0.39
CA ARG A 144 -4.84 0.18 -0.19
C ARG A 144 -4.96 1.65 -0.58
N LYS A 145 -6.04 2.03 -1.27
CA LYS A 145 -6.25 3.42 -1.70
C LYS A 145 -6.42 4.35 -0.50
N SER A 146 -7.11 3.90 0.55
CA SER A 146 -7.25 4.64 1.80
C SER A 146 -5.89 4.92 2.44
N ILE A 147 -5.06 3.88 2.58
CA ILE A 147 -3.70 3.99 3.13
C ILE A 147 -2.84 4.93 2.29
N ASP A 148 -2.83 4.73 0.97
CA ASP A 148 -2.03 5.56 0.06
C ASP A 148 -2.42 7.04 0.19
N LYS A 149 -3.72 7.35 0.29
CA LYS A 149 -4.21 8.71 0.54
C LYS A 149 -3.77 9.26 1.90
N GLY A 150 -3.87 8.48 2.97
CA GLY A 150 -3.48 8.90 4.33
C GLY A 150 -1.99 9.22 4.46
N LEU A 151 -1.16 8.43 3.80
CA LEU A 151 0.28 8.60 3.76
C LEU A 151 0.73 9.82 2.93
N ILE A 152 -0.14 10.49 2.17
CA ILE A 152 0.23 11.72 1.45
C ILE A 152 0.45 12.88 2.43
N ASN A 153 -0.41 12.99 3.45
CA ASN A 153 -0.45 14.14 4.39
C ASN A 153 -0.02 13.79 5.82
N SER A 154 0.23 12.51 6.11
CA SER A 154 0.58 12.03 7.45
C SER A 154 1.94 11.33 7.50
N ARG A 155 2.57 11.33 8.68
CA ARG A 155 3.85 10.63 8.91
C ARG A 155 3.65 9.13 9.13
N TYR A 156 2.57 8.74 9.82
CA TYR A 156 2.20 7.35 10.09
C TYR A 156 0.73 7.07 9.79
N GLY A 157 0.38 5.79 9.67
CA GLY A 157 -1.00 5.33 9.59
C GLY A 157 -1.36 4.44 10.76
N ILE A 158 -2.57 4.58 11.28
CA ILE A 158 -3.17 3.69 12.27
C ILE A 158 -4.36 3.00 11.60
N ILE A 159 -4.46 1.68 11.71
CA ILE A 159 -5.58 0.91 11.15
C ILE A 159 -6.31 0.20 12.28
N ILE A 160 -7.61 0.48 12.39
CA ILE A 160 -8.48 -0.16 13.38
C ILE A 160 -9.00 -1.49 12.82
N LEU A 161 -8.55 -2.58 13.42
CA LEU A 161 -8.88 -3.95 13.07
C LEU A 161 -9.95 -4.45 14.04
N SER A 162 -11.21 -4.19 13.69
CA SER A 162 -12.40 -4.58 14.43
C SER A 162 -13.19 -5.68 13.74
N LYS A 163 -14.24 -6.18 14.38
CA LYS A 163 -15.23 -7.05 13.73
C LYS A 163 -15.85 -6.36 12.51
N SER A 164 -16.18 -5.07 12.61
CA SER A 164 -16.72 -4.26 11.51
C SER A 164 -15.73 -4.17 10.34
N PHE A 165 -14.43 -4.11 10.64
CA PHE A 165 -13.38 -4.15 9.62
C PHE A 165 -13.33 -5.51 8.94
N PHE A 166 -13.32 -6.62 9.68
CA PHE A 166 -13.22 -7.97 9.12
C PHE A 166 -14.48 -8.44 8.39
N ASN A 167 -15.65 -7.89 8.71
CA ASN A 167 -16.89 -8.20 7.99
C ASN A 167 -16.95 -7.61 6.57
N ARG A 168 -15.94 -6.81 6.18
CA ARG A 168 -15.83 -6.26 4.83
C ARG A 168 -15.18 -7.28 3.90
N ASN A 169 -15.55 -7.24 2.63
CA ASN A 169 -15.04 -8.15 1.59
C ASN A 169 -13.61 -7.77 1.15
N TRP A 170 -12.68 -7.64 2.09
CA TRP A 170 -11.27 -7.45 1.78
C TRP A 170 -10.73 -8.64 1.02
N THR A 171 -10.01 -8.38 -0.05
CA THR A 171 -9.25 -9.45 -0.70
C THR A 171 -8.07 -9.82 0.19
N GLN A 172 -7.69 -11.11 0.23
CA GLN A 172 -6.47 -11.54 0.95
C GLN A 172 -5.22 -10.80 0.46
N TYR A 173 -5.24 -10.43 -0.82
CA TYR A 173 -4.27 -9.56 -1.44
C TYR A 173 -4.14 -8.18 -0.75
N GLU A 174 -5.25 -7.50 -0.44
CA GLU A 174 -5.22 -6.19 0.21
C GLU A 174 -4.70 -6.27 1.65
N LEU A 175 -5.08 -7.34 2.37
CA LEU A 175 -4.63 -7.58 3.75
C LEU A 175 -3.13 -7.88 3.79
N ASN A 176 -2.64 -8.76 2.91
CA ASN A 176 -1.21 -9.06 2.82
C ASN A 176 -0.40 -7.84 2.37
N GLY A 177 -0.93 -7.04 1.45
CA GLY A 177 -0.31 -5.78 1.02
C GLY A 177 -0.24 -4.72 2.13
N PHE A 178 -1.11 -4.82 3.13
CA PHE A 178 -1.06 -4.01 4.35
C PHE A 178 0.01 -4.52 5.33
N VAL A 179 0.05 -5.82 5.60
CA VAL A 179 1.01 -6.46 6.54
C VAL A 179 2.47 -6.29 6.09
N ASN A 180 2.73 -6.33 4.78
CA ASN A 180 4.08 -6.30 4.22
C ASN A 180 4.63 -4.88 3.99
N ARG A 181 3.89 -3.82 4.34
CA ARG A 181 4.34 -2.42 4.24
C ARG A 181 5.27 -2.02 5.39
N GLU A 182 6.34 -2.76 5.58
CA GLU A 182 7.44 -2.42 6.49
C GLU A 182 8.78 -2.89 5.95
N MET A 183 9.13 -2.51 4.72
CA MET A 183 10.49 -2.68 4.20
C MET A 183 10.76 -1.55 3.22
N ASN A 184 11.58 -0.58 3.65
CA ASN A 184 12.26 0.50 2.89
C ASN A 184 12.22 1.90 3.55
N GLY A 185 11.89 2.02 4.84
CA GLY A 185 12.22 3.22 5.63
C GLY A 185 11.31 4.44 5.48
N LEU A 186 10.11 4.32 4.89
CA LEU A 186 9.17 5.44 4.76
C LEU A 186 7.76 5.00 5.15
N LYS A 187 7.42 5.31 6.42
CA LYS A 187 6.08 5.32 7.05
C LYS A 187 5.53 3.97 7.55
N VAL A 188 5.45 3.85 8.88
CA VAL A 188 4.95 2.67 9.61
C VAL A 188 3.43 2.70 9.69
N ILE A 189 2.80 1.54 9.52
CA ILE A 189 1.38 1.34 9.75
C ILE A 189 1.21 0.59 11.08
N LEU A 190 0.52 1.19 12.04
CA LEU A 190 0.27 0.64 13.37
C LEU A 190 -1.11 -0.03 13.41
N PRO A 191 -1.18 -1.37 13.50
CA PRO A 191 -2.44 -2.06 13.72
C PRO A 191 -2.92 -1.91 15.17
N ILE A 192 -4.21 -1.64 15.34
CA ILE A 192 -4.91 -1.71 16.62
C ILE A 192 -6.03 -2.75 16.51
N TRP A 193 -5.94 -3.82 17.28
CA TRP A 193 -7.01 -4.80 17.43
C TRP A 193 -8.07 -4.22 18.36
N HIS A 194 -9.29 -4.10 17.85
CA HIS A 194 -10.40 -3.54 18.60
C HIS A 194 -11.54 -4.55 18.74
N ASN A 195 -11.76 -5.04 19.97
CA ASN A 195 -12.80 -6.03 20.29
C ASN A 195 -12.75 -7.27 19.39
N VAL A 196 -11.53 -7.76 19.11
CA VAL A 196 -11.27 -8.97 18.34
C VAL A 196 -10.23 -9.81 19.04
N THR A 197 -10.46 -11.11 19.05
CA THR A 197 -9.53 -12.10 19.60
C THR A 197 -8.42 -12.42 18.61
N LYS A 198 -7.28 -12.91 19.12
CA LYS A 198 -6.18 -13.40 18.25
C LYS A 198 -6.66 -14.48 17.28
N GLU A 199 -7.56 -15.36 17.72
CA GLU A 199 -8.12 -16.42 16.88
C GLU A 199 -8.97 -15.86 15.74
N GLU A 200 -9.84 -14.87 16.00
CA GLU A 200 -10.62 -14.19 14.96
C GLU A 200 -9.69 -13.52 13.92
N VAL A 201 -8.63 -12.85 14.37
CA VAL A 201 -7.63 -12.24 13.48
C VAL A 201 -6.90 -13.31 12.67
N GLN A 202 -6.50 -14.41 13.29
CA GLN A 202 -5.76 -15.50 12.64
C GLN A 202 -6.61 -16.23 11.59
N ASN A 203 -7.89 -16.47 11.90
CA ASN A 203 -8.84 -17.08 10.96
C ASN A 203 -9.10 -16.19 9.76
N PHE A 204 -9.06 -14.87 9.94
CA PHE A 204 -9.22 -13.91 8.84
C PHE A 204 -7.94 -13.75 8.01
N SER A 205 -6.80 -13.54 8.70
CA SER A 205 -5.49 -13.35 8.10
C SER A 205 -4.38 -13.78 9.07
N PRO A 206 -3.78 -14.97 8.88
CA PRO A 206 -2.69 -15.45 9.73
C PRO A 206 -1.48 -14.49 9.75
N SER A 207 -1.15 -13.90 8.60
CA SER A 207 -0.06 -12.94 8.46
C SER A 207 -0.27 -11.68 9.31
N LEU A 208 -1.53 -11.29 9.54
CA LEU A 208 -1.89 -10.18 10.41
C LEU A 208 -1.83 -10.55 11.89
N ALA A 209 -2.18 -11.78 12.24
CA ALA A 209 -2.14 -12.28 13.61
C ALA A 209 -0.73 -12.38 14.18
N ASP A 210 0.27 -12.51 13.32
CA ASP A 210 1.69 -12.56 13.68
C ASP A 210 2.34 -11.17 13.81
N LYS A 211 1.62 -10.09 13.46
CA LYS A 211 2.11 -8.72 13.61
C LYS A 211 1.92 -8.20 15.04
N VAL A 212 2.90 -7.43 15.49
CA VAL A 212 2.79 -6.67 16.74
C VAL A 212 1.69 -5.60 16.56
N ALA A 213 0.69 -5.64 17.43
CA ALA A 213 -0.45 -4.73 17.41
C ALA A 213 -0.78 -4.26 18.83
N LEU A 214 -1.37 -3.07 18.94
CA LEU A 214 -2.03 -2.64 20.18
C LEU A 214 -3.39 -3.34 20.27
N ASN A 215 -3.88 -3.61 21.47
CA ASN A 215 -5.13 -4.33 21.66
C ASN A 215 -6.02 -3.64 22.71
N SER A 216 -7.24 -3.26 22.32
CA SER A 216 -8.22 -2.61 23.19
C SER A 216 -8.82 -3.52 24.26
N GLU A 217 -8.64 -4.83 24.17
CA GLU A 217 -9.00 -5.76 25.25
C GLU A 217 -7.94 -5.79 26.36
N LEU A 218 -6.71 -5.38 26.06
CA LEU A 218 -5.58 -5.41 27.00
C LEU A 218 -5.29 -4.04 27.61
N LYS A 219 -5.64 -2.95 26.93
CA LYS A 219 -5.42 -1.58 27.35
C LYS A 219 -6.64 -0.73 27.06
N ASP A 220 -6.93 0.20 27.96
CA ASP A 220 -7.92 1.24 27.71
C ASP A 220 -7.39 2.25 26.68
N ILE A 221 -8.25 3.19 26.28
CA ILE A 221 -7.93 4.18 25.25
C ILE A 221 -6.74 5.04 25.67
N ASN A 222 -6.65 5.43 26.95
CA ASN A 222 -5.53 6.23 27.44
C ASN A 222 -4.20 5.45 27.37
N GLY A 223 -4.20 4.17 27.76
CA GLY A 223 -3.03 3.30 27.62
C GLY A 223 -2.59 3.12 26.17
N ILE A 224 -3.54 2.95 25.24
CA ILE A 224 -3.28 2.88 23.79
C ILE A 224 -2.69 4.20 23.28
N ALA A 225 -3.29 5.35 23.65
CA ALA A 225 -2.81 6.66 23.22
C ALA A 225 -1.38 6.95 23.70
N ASN A 226 -1.05 6.58 24.94
CA ASN A 226 0.29 6.73 25.49
C ASN A 226 1.34 5.85 24.79
N ASP A 227 0.98 4.61 24.44
CA ASP A 227 1.87 3.74 23.66
C ASP A 227 2.15 4.33 22.28
N ILE A 228 1.12 4.84 21.60
CA ILE A 228 1.25 5.52 20.30
C ILE A 228 2.15 6.74 20.45
N TYR A 229 1.90 7.61 21.42
CA TYR A 229 2.73 8.77 21.69
C TYR A 229 4.20 8.39 21.91
N THR A 230 4.45 7.37 22.73
CA THR A 230 5.80 6.86 22.99
C THR A 230 6.47 6.33 21.73
N PHE A 231 5.73 5.64 20.86
CA PHE A 231 6.26 5.16 19.59
C PHE A 231 6.63 6.31 18.64
N LEU A 232 5.74 7.30 18.51
CA LEU A 232 5.93 8.44 17.60
C LEU A 232 7.11 9.33 18.01
N THR A 233 7.34 9.48 19.32
CA THR A 233 8.39 10.35 19.89
C THR A 233 9.75 9.67 20.05
N LYS A 234 9.82 8.34 20.06
CA LYS A 234 11.10 7.58 20.08
C LYS A 234 11.83 7.56 18.74
N THR A 235 11.16 7.94 17.65
CA THR A 235 11.67 7.80 16.28
C THR A 235 12.16 9.13 15.69
N ASP A 236 12.14 10.21 16.48
CA ASP A 236 12.78 11.51 16.19
C ASP A 236 14.10 11.63 16.96
#